data_AF-A0AAD6V9W3-F1
#
_entry.id   AF-A0AAD6V9W3-F1
#
_cell.length_a   1.000
_cell.length_b   1.000
_cell.length_c   1.000
_cell.angle_alpha   90.00
_cell.angle_beta   90.00
_cell.angle_gamma   90.00
#
_symmetry.space_group_name_H-M   'P 1'
#
loop_
_entity.id
_entity.type
_entity.pdbx_description
1 polymer ?
#
loop_
_entity_poly.entity_id
_entity_poly.type
_entity_poly.pdbx_seq_one_letter_code
_entity_poly.pdbx_strand_id
1 'polypeptide(L)'
;MQQSVAHPSSSTPDVSPERQVKITAEVATLYKENDKITYNQMERRRLETRVRAHTDHDMITSHTMRLRKDKKPRDTITYLKRTDVSPEIGSKKSCKMAELARDYHNALQSDGLDVNTSKRQPAEEEVLQNIDSHAANINISALESKVTTDDVERALREAKPGKAGLNGIPTEFWTCLANIHQEVKAAQAKGQTGLKSRPVDPKFR
;
A
#
# COMPACT_ATOMS: atom_id res chain seq x y z
N MET A 1 -35.56 5.27 -30.40
CA MET A 1 -35.37 4.04 -29.61
C MET A 1 -34.58 4.41 -28.35
N GLN A 2 -35.27 4.63 -27.22
CA GLN A 2 -34.64 4.91 -25.92
C GLN A 2 -34.70 3.63 -25.09
N GLN A 3 -33.55 3.04 -24.77
CA GLN A 3 -33.46 1.89 -23.88
C GLN A 3 -33.56 2.39 -22.42
N SER A 4 -34.70 2.13 -21.81
CA SER A 4 -34.97 2.27 -20.39
C SER A 4 -34.10 1.27 -19.61
N VAL A 5 -33.03 1.75 -18.98
CA VAL A 5 -32.19 0.94 -18.08
C VAL A 5 -32.96 0.77 -16.77
N ALA A 6 -33.55 -0.41 -16.58
CA ALA A 6 -34.20 -0.80 -15.33
C ALA A 6 -33.15 -0.86 -14.21
N HIS A 7 -33.26 0.03 -13.23
CA HIS A 7 -32.50 -0.09 -11.99
C HIS A 7 -33.03 -1.30 -11.20
N PRO A 8 -32.15 -2.23 -10.76
CA PRO A 8 -32.58 -3.32 -9.90
C PRO A 8 -33.07 -2.73 -8.58
N SER A 9 -34.38 -2.84 -8.35
CA SER A 9 -35.00 -2.58 -7.06
C SER A 9 -34.31 -3.47 -6.02
N SER A 10 -33.48 -2.87 -5.18
CA SER A 10 -32.86 -3.56 -4.05
C SER A 10 -33.97 -4.11 -3.17
N SER A 11 -34.15 -5.43 -3.20
CA SER A 11 -34.95 -6.18 -2.25
C SER A 11 -34.41 -5.88 -0.85
N THR A 12 -35.06 -4.95 -0.16
CA THR A 12 -34.87 -4.79 1.28
C THR A 12 -35.50 -6.02 1.91
N PRO A 13 -34.74 -6.88 2.61
CA PRO A 13 -35.34 -7.98 3.35
C PRO A 13 -36.37 -7.37 4.32
N ASP A 14 -37.60 -7.89 4.29
CA ASP A 14 -38.67 -7.53 5.22
C ASP A 14 -38.29 -8.01 6.62
N VAL A 15 -37.41 -7.24 7.25
CA VAL A 15 -36.91 -7.49 8.60
C VAL A 15 -37.94 -6.88 9.54
N SER A 16 -38.63 -7.75 10.28
CA SER A 16 -39.56 -7.39 11.35
C SER A 16 -39.04 -6.17 12.16
N PRO A 17 -39.87 -5.15 12.41
CA PRO A 17 -39.45 -3.88 13.01
C PRO A 17 -38.73 -4.07 14.35
N GLU A 18 -39.08 -5.11 15.11
CA GLU A 18 -38.42 -5.47 16.37
C GLU A 18 -36.96 -5.92 16.18
N ARG A 19 -36.65 -6.61 15.08
CA ARG A 19 -35.27 -7.00 14.73
C ARG A 19 -34.46 -5.78 14.29
N GLN A 20 -35.07 -4.85 13.56
CA GLN A 20 -34.41 -3.62 13.15
C GLN A 20 -34.01 -2.76 14.36
N VAL A 21 -34.88 -2.64 15.36
CA VAL A 21 -34.56 -1.92 16.62
C VAL A 21 -33.39 -2.58 17.35
N LYS A 22 -33.37 -3.92 17.45
CA LYS A 22 -32.27 -4.67 18.07
C LYS A 22 -30.95 -4.46 17.33
N ILE A 23 -30.96 -4.55 15.99
CA ILE A 23 -29.77 -4.33 15.15
C ILE A 23 -29.26 -2.90 15.33
N THR A 24 -30.14 -1.89 15.30
CA THR A 24 -29.70 -0.49 15.48
C THR A 24 -29.12 -0.23 16.86
N ALA A 25 -29.66 -0.87 17.91
CA ALA A 25 -29.12 -0.77 19.26
C ALA A 25 -27.73 -1.43 19.37
N GLU A 26 -27.56 -2.61 18.78
CA GLU A 26 -26.28 -3.32 18.72
C GLU A 26 -25.23 -2.51 17.94
N VAL A 27 -25.60 -1.98 16.77
CA VAL A 27 -24.73 -1.10 15.98
C VAL A 27 -24.32 0.14 16.78
N ALA A 28 -25.26 0.77 17.51
CA ALA A 28 -24.95 1.90 18.36
C ALA A 28 -23.99 1.55 19.51
N THR A 29 -24.08 0.34 20.07
CA THR A 29 -23.11 -0.13 21.07
C THR A 29 -21.72 -0.34 20.47
N LEU A 30 -21.63 -0.95 19.29
CA LEU A 30 -20.36 -1.17 18.59
C LEU A 30 -19.67 0.14 18.20
N TYR A 31 -20.42 1.17 17.80
CA TYR A 31 -19.83 2.48 17.53
C TYR A 31 -19.20 3.09 18.78
N LYS A 32 -19.88 3.04 19.93
CA LYS A 32 -19.33 3.54 21.20
C LYS A 32 -18.05 2.81 21.61
N GLU A 33 -17.98 1.49 21.37
CA GLU A 33 -16.78 0.71 21.63
C GLU A 33 -15.63 1.09 20.70
N ASN A 34 -15.91 1.27 19.39
CA ASN A 34 -14.92 1.75 18.43
C ASN A 34 -14.39 3.14 18.79
N ASP A 35 -15.25 4.06 19.21
CA ASP A 35 -14.85 5.39 19.66
C ASP A 35 -13.93 5.32 20.89
N LYS A 36 -14.24 4.45 21.84
CA LYS A 36 -13.39 4.21 23.01
C LYS A 36 -12.03 3.63 22.63
N ILE A 37 -12.01 2.65 21.72
CA ILE A 37 -10.76 2.03 21.24
C ILE A 37 -9.91 3.06 20.50
N THR A 38 -10.50 3.83 19.59
CA THR A 38 -9.79 4.86 18.82
C THR A 38 -9.24 5.96 19.72
N TYR A 39 -10.02 6.40 20.70
CA TYR A 39 -9.57 7.34 21.73
C TYR A 39 -8.35 6.80 22.50
N ASN A 40 -8.42 5.55 23.00
CA ASN A 40 -7.32 4.93 23.73
C ASN A 40 -6.06 4.78 22.87
N GLN A 41 -6.22 4.45 21.59
CA GLN A 41 -5.09 4.38 20.64
C GLN A 41 -4.46 5.75 20.42
N MET A 42 -5.26 6.82 20.31
CA MET A 42 -4.76 8.19 20.18
C MET A 42 -3.97 8.60 21.42
N GLU A 43 -4.48 8.32 22.61
CA GLU A 43 -3.78 8.63 23.86
C GLU A 43 -2.48 7.84 23.99
N ARG A 44 -2.49 6.55 23.65
CA ARG A 44 -1.26 5.74 23.62
C ARG A 44 -0.22 6.32 22.67
N ARG A 45 -0.60 6.68 21.45
CA ARG A 45 0.32 7.31 20.46
C ARG A 45 0.87 8.65 20.96
N ARG A 46 0.04 9.47 21.63
CA ARG A 46 0.47 10.73 22.24
C ARG A 46 1.52 10.50 23.33
N LEU A 47 1.27 9.52 24.21
CA LEU A 47 2.20 9.15 25.27
C LEU A 47 3.51 8.62 24.70
N GLU A 48 3.46 7.70 23.73
CA GLU A 48 4.64 7.16 23.04
C GLU A 48 5.45 8.28 22.37
N THR A 49 4.78 9.22 21.71
CA THR A 49 5.45 10.38 21.09
C THR A 49 6.12 11.25 22.14
N ARG A 50 5.47 11.47 23.29
CA ARG A 50 6.04 12.28 24.39
C ARG A 50 7.25 11.59 25.03
N VAL A 51 7.14 10.29 25.31
CA VAL A 51 8.24 9.49 25.86
C VAL A 51 9.41 9.51 24.88
N ARG A 52 9.16 9.26 23.59
CA ARG A 52 10.20 9.32 22.56
C ARG A 52 10.85 10.69 22.43
N ALA A 53 10.06 11.76 22.46
CA ALA A 53 10.59 13.12 22.41
C ALA A 53 11.48 13.44 23.62
N HIS A 54 11.10 12.96 24.81
CA HIS A 54 11.90 13.10 26.03
C HIS A 54 13.18 12.26 25.97
N THR A 55 13.10 10.99 25.61
CA THR A 55 14.25 10.08 25.50
C THR A 55 15.24 10.54 24.44
N ASP A 56 14.75 10.97 23.28
CA ASP A 56 15.60 11.34 22.14
C ASP A 56 16.10 12.79 22.23
N HIS A 57 15.71 13.59 23.25
CA HIS A 57 15.92 15.05 23.27
C HIS A 57 17.39 15.45 23.03
N ASP A 58 18.33 14.72 23.64
CA ASP A 58 19.77 14.98 23.57
C ASP A 58 20.50 14.19 22.48
N MET A 59 19.78 13.31 21.78
CA MET A 59 20.35 12.47 20.72
C MET A 59 20.08 13.09 19.34
N ILE A 60 21.08 13.04 18.45
CA ILE A 60 20.91 13.41 17.03
C ILE A 60 20.25 12.22 16.31
N THR A 61 18.93 12.08 16.49
CA THR A 61 18.12 11.07 15.81
C THR A 61 17.35 11.69 14.66
N SER A 62 16.87 10.86 13.73
CA SER A 62 15.95 11.30 12.68
C SER A 62 14.70 12.00 13.25
N HIS A 63 14.26 11.61 14.46
CA HIS A 63 13.14 12.24 15.15
C HIS A 63 13.44 13.68 15.57
N THR A 64 14.55 13.92 16.28
CA THR A 64 14.93 15.28 16.70
C THR A 64 15.28 16.19 15.52
N MET A 65 15.92 15.65 14.48
CA MET A 65 16.14 16.39 13.24
C MET A 65 14.81 16.81 12.58
N ARG A 66 13.81 15.93 12.51
CA ARG A 66 12.48 16.27 11.93
C ARG A 66 11.72 17.29 12.78
N LEU A 67 11.86 17.26 14.10
CA LEU A 67 11.25 18.25 15.00
C LEU A 67 11.87 19.63 14.82
N ARG A 68 13.19 19.70 14.61
CA ARG A 68 13.94 20.96 14.44
C ARG A 68 13.99 21.48 13.01
N LYS A 69 13.52 20.71 12.02
CA LYS A 69 13.39 21.21 10.65
C LYS A 69 12.34 22.33 10.63
N ASP A 70 12.73 23.50 10.12
CA ASP A 70 11.81 24.59 9.86
C ASP A 70 10.67 24.11 8.98
N LYS A 71 9.47 24.05 9.56
CA LYS A 71 8.26 23.74 8.82
C LYS A 71 7.79 25.04 8.16
N LYS A 72 8.30 25.30 6.96
CA LYS A 72 7.73 26.34 6.10
C LYS A 72 6.22 26.04 5.98
N PRO A 73 5.33 27.03 6.22
CA PRO A 73 3.91 26.82 6.01
C PRO A 73 3.75 26.29 4.59
N ARG A 74 2.99 25.19 4.43
CA ARG A 74 2.71 24.69 3.09
C ARG A 74 1.99 25.80 2.33
N ASP A 75 2.50 26.12 1.16
CA ASP A 75 1.84 27.12 0.32
C ASP A 75 0.44 26.62 0.00
N THR A 76 -0.56 27.46 0.28
CA THR A 76 -1.96 27.08 0.12
C THR A 76 -2.37 27.46 -1.29
N ILE A 77 -2.51 26.45 -2.15
CA ILE A 77 -3.03 26.65 -3.51
C ILE A 77 -4.49 27.09 -3.38
N THR A 78 -4.75 28.38 -3.61
CA THR A 78 -6.08 28.99 -3.45
C THR A 78 -6.99 28.75 -4.66
N TYR A 79 -6.40 28.49 -5.82
CA TYR A 79 -7.11 28.36 -7.09
C TYR A 79 -6.30 27.53 -8.08
N LEU A 80 -6.97 26.64 -8.79
CA LEU A 80 -6.40 25.88 -9.90
C LEU A 80 -7.20 26.19 -11.17
N LYS A 81 -6.48 26.51 -12.25
CA LYS A 81 -7.03 26.82 -13.58
C LYS A 81 -6.41 25.89 -14.60
N ARG A 82 -7.24 25.36 -15.51
CA ARG A 82 -6.81 24.61 -16.68
C ARG A 82 -6.92 25.51 -17.91
N THR A 83 -5.84 25.59 -18.67
CA THR A 83 -5.69 26.50 -19.83
C THR A 83 -5.86 25.80 -21.18
N ASP A 84 -5.84 24.47 -21.21
CA ASP A 84 -5.82 23.69 -22.46
C ASP A 84 -7.20 23.51 -23.07
N VAL A 85 -8.27 23.81 -22.33
CA VAL A 85 -9.67 23.66 -22.77
C VAL A 85 -10.28 25.03 -22.95
N SER A 86 -10.98 25.26 -24.07
CA SER A 86 -11.80 26.44 -24.31
C SER A 86 -13.28 26.09 -24.16
N PRO A 87 -14.04 26.71 -23.25
CA PRO A 87 -13.66 27.79 -22.34
C PRO A 87 -12.79 27.33 -21.16
N GLU A 88 -11.98 28.24 -20.63
CA GLU A 88 -11.08 27.98 -19.50
C GLU A 88 -11.86 27.53 -18.24
N ILE A 89 -11.45 26.42 -17.63
CA ILE A 89 -12.12 25.85 -16.46
C ILE A 89 -11.22 25.98 -15.24
N GLY A 90 -11.73 26.54 -14.15
CA GLY A 90 -10.99 26.63 -12.89
C GLY A 90 -11.90 26.56 -11.66
N SER A 91 -11.29 26.30 -10.51
CA SER A 91 -12.01 26.17 -9.24
C SER A 91 -11.15 26.56 -8.04
N LYS A 92 -11.80 27.11 -7.01
CA LYS A 92 -11.22 27.36 -5.67
C LYS A 92 -11.49 26.23 -4.66
N LYS A 93 -12.48 25.37 -4.95
CA LYS A 93 -12.85 24.26 -4.06
C LYS A 93 -11.86 23.10 -4.24
N SER A 94 -11.25 22.63 -3.15
CA SER A 94 -10.20 21.60 -3.15
C SER A 94 -10.60 20.31 -3.87
N CYS A 95 -11.82 19.80 -3.65
CA CYS A 95 -12.32 18.61 -4.35
C CYS A 95 -12.30 18.80 -5.87
N LYS A 96 -12.81 19.94 -6.34
CA LYS A 96 -12.81 20.26 -7.77
C LYS A 96 -11.41 20.55 -8.31
N MET A 97 -10.50 21.11 -7.51
CA MET A 97 -9.10 21.26 -7.93
C MET A 97 -8.43 19.89 -8.14
N ALA A 98 -8.73 18.91 -7.27
CA ALA A 98 -8.23 17.55 -7.43
C ALA A 98 -8.79 16.87 -8.69
N GLU A 99 -10.09 17.04 -8.97
CA GLU A 99 -10.72 16.57 -10.21
C GLU A 99 -10.08 17.21 -11.45
N LEU A 100 -9.91 18.54 -11.46
CA LEU A 100 -9.28 19.27 -12.56
C LEU A 100 -7.83 18.80 -12.79
N ALA A 101 -7.05 18.60 -11.73
CA ALA A 101 -5.69 18.09 -11.84
C ALA A 101 -5.64 16.65 -12.37
N ARG A 102 -6.55 15.78 -11.90
CA ARG A 102 -6.67 14.40 -12.39
C ARG A 102 -6.99 14.40 -13.89
N ASP A 103 -7.99 15.16 -14.30
CA ASP A 103 -8.45 15.17 -15.68
C ASP A 103 -7.40 15.80 -16.62
N TYR A 104 -6.65 16.79 -16.14
CA TYR A 104 -5.47 17.34 -16.84
C TYR A 104 -4.41 16.26 -17.05
N HIS A 105 -3.98 15.58 -15.99
CA HIS A 105 -2.92 14.56 -16.10
C HIS A 105 -3.34 13.34 -16.92
N ASN A 106 -4.60 12.92 -16.83
CA ASN A 106 -5.12 11.84 -17.67
C ASN A 106 -5.11 12.23 -19.15
N ALA A 107 -5.53 13.45 -19.48
CA ALA A 107 -5.48 13.93 -20.86
C ALA A 107 -4.04 14.04 -21.36
N LEU A 108 -3.11 14.51 -20.51
CA LEU A 108 -1.69 14.61 -20.84
C LEU A 108 -1.05 13.26 -21.14
N GLN A 109 -1.49 12.17 -20.47
CA GLN A 109 -0.99 10.83 -20.77
C GLN A 109 -1.34 10.36 -22.18
N SER A 110 -2.44 10.86 -22.75
CA SER A 110 -2.87 10.58 -24.13
C SER A 110 -2.46 11.66 -25.14
N ASP A 111 -1.89 12.78 -24.69
CA ASP A 111 -1.59 13.91 -25.55
C ASP A 111 -0.38 13.59 -26.45
N GLY A 112 -0.54 13.81 -27.76
CA GLY A 112 0.46 13.45 -28.77
C GLY A 112 0.61 11.95 -29.08
N LEU A 113 -0.16 11.08 -28.41
CA LEU A 113 -0.23 9.66 -28.75
C LEU A 113 -1.29 9.41 -29.83
N ASP A 114 -0.88 9.42 -31.09
CA ASP A 114 -1.67 8.87 -32.19
C ASP A 114 -1.62 7.33 -32.11
N VAL A 115 -2.26 6.76 -31.08
CA VAL A 115 -2.28 5.30 -30.85
C VAL A 115 -3.25 4.68 -31.85
N ASN A 116 -2.84 4.62 -33.11
CA ASN A 116 -3.40 3.66 -34.02
C ASN A 116 -2.98 2.28 -33.51
N THR A 117 -3.87 1.62 -32.76
CA THR A 117 -3.64 0.29 -32.18
C THR A 117 -3.21 -0.72 -33.23
N SER A 118 -3.62 -0.55 -34.49
CA SER A 118 -3.19 -1.39 -35.62
C SER A 118 -1.73 -1.15 -36.03
N LYS A 119 -1.15 0.02 -35.75
CA LYS A 119 0.27 0.34 -36.03
C LYS A 119 1.19 0.11 -34.83
N ARG A 120 0.62 -0.04 -33.63
CA ARG A 120 1.41 -0.24 -32.40
C ARG A 120 2.18 -1.55 -32.42
N GLN A 121 1.50 -2.66 -32.70
CA GLN A 121 2.13 -3.98 -32.74
C GLN A 121 3.29 -4.07 -33.75
N PRO A 122 3.15 -3.63 -35.03
CA PRO A 122 4.28 -3.69 -35.95
C PRO A 122 5.44 -2.76 -35.55
N ALA A 123 5.18 -1.60 -34.93
CA ALA A 123 6.23 -0.73 -34.41
C ALA A 123 6.96 -1.34 -33.20
N GLU A 124 6.24 -2.03 -32.30
CA GLU A 124 6.85 -2.79 -31.20
C GLU A 124 7.75 -3.91 -31.73
N GLU A 125 7.30 -4.65 -32.74
CA GLU A 125 8.09 -5.69 -33.41
C GLU A 125 9.33 -5.12 -34.13
N GLU A 126 9.20 -3.98 -34.81
CA GLU A 126 10.32 -3.28 -35.45
C GLU A 126 11.37 -2.83 -34.44
N VAL A 127 10.96 -2.23 -33.32
CA VAL A 127 11.89 -1.83 -32.24
C VAL A 127 12.58 -3.05 -31.64
N LEU A 128 11.84 -4.14 -31.39
CA LEU A 128 12.43 -5.38 -30.88
C LEU A 128 13.45 -5.99 -31.85
N GLN A 129 13.20 -5.91 -33.16
CA GLN A 129 14.16 -6.36 -34.18
C GLN A 129 15.42 -5.50 -34.24
N ASN A 130 15.31 -4.20 -33.93
CA ASN A 130 16.44 -3.27 -33.92
C ASN A 130 17.31 -3.36 -32.64
N ILE A 131 16.90 -4.14 -31.64
CA ILE A 131 17.70 -4.38 -30.43
C ILE A 131 18.73 -5.48 -30.72
N ASP A 132 19.87 -5.08 -31.28
CA ASP A 132 21.03 -5.96 -31.53
C ASP A 132 21.71 -6.43 -30.24
N SER A 133 21.40 -5.81 -29.09
CA SER A 133 21.94 -6.21 -27.79
C SER A 133 21.19 -7.44 -27.27
N HIS A 134 21.53 -8.61 -27.80
CA HIS A 134 21.17 -9.85 -27.15
C HIS A 134 22.04 -9.98 -25.90
N ALA A 135 21.45 -10.34 -24.76
CA ALA A 135 22.22 -10.65 -23.56
C ALA A 135 23.24 -11.73 -23.94
N ALA A 136 24.52 -11.36 -24.04
CA ALA A 136 25.56 -12.29 -24.39
C ALA A 136 25.39 -13.54 -23.52
N ASN A 137 25.34 -14.72 -24.16
CA ASN A 137 25.03 -16.03 -23.57
C ASN A 137 25.89 -16.40 -22.34
N ILE A 138 26.88 -15.58 -21.99
CA ILE A 138 27.87 -15.73 -20.93
C ILE A 138 27.23 -15.93 -19.55
N ASN A 139 25.97 -15.51 -19.32
CA ASN A 139 25.28 -15.71 -18.03
C ASN A 139 23.91 -16.40 -18.10
N ILE A 140 23.46 -16.87 -19.27
CA ILE A 140 22.15 -17.56 -19.34
C ILE A 140 22.16 -18.84 -18.50
N SER A 141 23.28 -19.57 -18.49
CA SER A 141 23.46 -20.75 -17.62
C SER A 141 23.39 -20.41 -16.12
N ALA A 142 23.81 -19.20 -15.73
CA ALA A 142 23.66 -18.73 -14.36
C ALA A 142 22.20 -18.37 -14.02
N LEU A 143 21.45 -17.83 -15.00
CA LEU A 143 20.01 -17.58 -14.87
C LEU A 143 19.16 -18.87 -14.90
N GLU A 144 19.65 -19.94 -15.55
CA GLU A 144 19.00 -21.27 -15.53
C GLU A 144 19.16 -22.00 -14.19
N SER A 145 20.12 -21.59 -13.36
CA SER A 145 20.31 -22.20 -12.05
C SER A 145 19.07 -22.00 -11.17
N LYS A 146 18.46 -23.12 -10.75
CA LYS A 146 17.30 -23.07 -9.87
C LYS A 146 17.71 -22.45 -8.54
N VAL A 147 16.93 -21.49 -8.07
CA VAL A 147 17.08 -20.90 -6.74
C VAL A 147 17.06 -22.01 -5.69
N THR A 148 18.15 -22.17 -4.95
CA THR A 148 18.28 -23.18 -3.90
C THR A 148 17.78 -22.64 -2.56
N THR A 149 17.55 -23.53 -1.60
CA THR A 149 17.22 -23.14 -0.22
C THR A 149 18.32 -22.28 0.40
N ASP A 150 19.57 -22.57 0.08
CA ASP A 150 20.74 -21.88 0.62
C ASP A 150 20.83 -20.45 0.10
N ASP A 151 20.40 -20.22 -1.15
CA ASP A 151 20.30 -18.88 -1.73
C ASP A 151 19.26 -18.03 -0.99
N VAL A 152 18.13 -18.63 -0.62
CA VAL A 152 17.07 -17.95 0.15
C VAL A 152 17.56 -17.64 1.57
N GLU A 153 18.23 -18.58 2.24
CA GLU A 153 18.78 -18.37 3.57
C GLU A 153 19.88 -17.31 3.59
N ARG A 154 20.75 -17.30 2.57
CA ARG A 154 21.78 -16.27 2.39
C ARG A 154 21.15 -14.90 2.14
N ALA A 155 20.17 -14.81 1.25
CA ALA A 155 19.46 -13.57 0.95
C ALA A 155 18.76 -12.98 2.19
N LEU A 156 18.13 -13.83 3.01
CA LEU A 156 17.50 -13.39 4.27
C LEU A 156 18.51 -12.92 5.31
N ARG A 157 19.71 -13.52 5.36
CA ARG A 157 20.78 -13.12 6.28
C ARG A 157 21.41 -11.79 5.88
N GLU A 158 21.57 -11.55 4.59
CA GLU A 158 22.14 -10.31 4.05
C GLU A 158 21.13 -9.15 4.02
N ALA A 159 19.83 -9.47 4.07
CA ALA A 159 18.78 -8.48 4.09
C ALA A 159 18.89 -7.60 5.35
N LYS A 160 18.96 -6.28 5.14
CA LYS A 160 19.09 -5.32 6.25
C LYS A 160 17.78 -5.26 7.05
N PRO A 161 17.83 -5.36 8.38
CA PRO A 161 16.64 -5.17 9.22
C PRO A 161 16.11 -3.74 9.09
N GLY A 162 14.80 -3.58 9.24
CA GLY A 162 14.09 -2.30 9.17
C GLY A 162 13.91 -1.74 7.76
N LYS A 163 14.24 -2.51 6.72
CA LYS A 163 13.98 -2.14 5.32
C LYS A 163 12.75 -2.85 4.79
N ALA A 164 11.93 -2.12 4.06
CA ALA A 164 10.85 -2.69 3.27
C ALA A 164 11.34 -2.92 1.84
N GLY A 165 10.99 -4.07 1.26
CA GLY A 165 11.19 -4.32 -0.16
C GLY A 165 10.31 -3.41 -1.04
N LEU A 166 10.40 -3.56 -2.37
CA LEU A 166 9.60 -2.79 -3.33
C LEU A 166 8.09 -2.88 -3.04
N ASN A 167 7.64 -4.03 -2.51
CA ASN A 167 6.25 -4.30 -2.16
C ASN A 167 5.84 -3.76 -0.78
N GLY A 168 6.71 -3.04 -0.08
CA GLY A 168 6.42 -2.50 1.26
C GLY A 168 6.48 -3.54 2.40
N ILE A 169 6.74 -4.81 2.09
CA ILE A 169 6.83 -5.89 3.09
C ILE A 169 8.19 -5.79 3.82
N PRO A 170 8.20 -5.73 5.16
CA PRO A 170 9.42 -5.62 5.95
C PRO A 170 10.22 -6.93 5.93
N THR A 171 11.55 -6.83 5.97
CA THR A 171 12.47 -7.99 6.04
C THR A 171 12.13 -8.96 7.17
N GLU A 172 11.64 -8.45 8.30
CA GLU A 172 11.27 -9.18 9.51
C GLU A 172 10.11 -10.15 9.28
N PHE A 173 9.22 -9.84 8.33
CA PHE A 173 8.14 -10.75 7.96
C PHE A 173 8.71 -12.04 7.33
N TRP A 174 9.66 -11.88 6.42
CA TRP A 174 10.28 -13.01 5.71
C TRP A 174 11.13 -13.88 6.63
N THR A 175 11.86 -13.28 7.57
CA THR A 175 12.63 -14.04 8.57
C THR A 175 11.70 -14.80 9.52
N CYS A 176 10.55 -14.23 9.89
CA CYS A 176 9.53 -14.91 10.69
C CYS A 176 8.98 -16.15 9.96
N LEU A 177 8.63 -16.02 8.68
CA LEU A 177 8.15 -17.15 7.87
C LEU A 177 9.21 -18.25 7.74
N ALA A 178 10.47 -17.88 7.52
CA ALA A 178 11.57 -18.84 7.44
C ALA A 178 11.73 -19.64 8.75
N ASN A 179 11.63 -18.96 9.90
CA ASN A 179 11.69 -19.61 11.21
C ASN A 179 10.51 -20.59 11.42
N ILE A 180 9.29 -20.18 11.08
CA ILE A 180 8.10 -21.04 11.16
C ILE A 180 8.30 -22.28 10.28
N HIS A 181 8.81 -22.11 9.07
CA HIS A 181 9.06 -23.22 8.15
C HIS A 181 10.11 -24.20 8.72
N GLN A 182 11.20 -23.71 9.31
CA GLN A 182 12.21 -24.55 9.96
C GLN A 182 11.64 -25.31 11.16
N GLU A 183 10.78 -24.68 11.96
CA GLU A 183 10.10 -25.32 13.10
C GLU A 183 9.14 -26.42 12.66
N VAL A 184 8.35 -26.17 11.63
CA VAL A 184 7.43 -27.17 11.06
C VAL A 184 8.23 -28.34 10.49
N LYS A 185 9.31 -28.08 9.75
CA LYS A 185 10.19 -29.12 9.22
C LYS A 185 10.83 -29.96 10.34
N ALA A 186 11.27 -29.32 11.42
CA ALA A 186 11.82 -30.00 12.59
C ALA A 186 10.77 -30.80 13.38
N ALA A 187 9.52 -30.31 13.46
CA ALA A 187 8.40 -31.01 14.09
C ALA A 187 7.93 -32.23 13.28
N GLN A 188 7.89 -32.10 11.95
CA GLN A 188 7.60 -33.19 11.01
C GLN A 188 8.66 -34.29 11.09
N ALA A 189 9.94 -33.93 11.16
CA ALA A 189 11.03 -34.88 11.37
C ALA A 189 10.93 -35.64 12.71
N LYS A 190 10.24 -35.07 13.71
CA LYS A 190 10.00 -35.66 15.04
C LYS A 190 8.64 -36.36 15.16
N GLY A 191 7.86 -36.45 14.08
CA GLY A 191 6.55 -37.10 14.08
C GLY A 191 5.45 -36.38 14.87
N GLN A 192 5.62 -35.08 15.17
CA GLN A 192 4.64 -34.29 15.93
C GLN A 192 3.81 -33.41 14.98
N THR A 193 2.54 -33.75 14.80
CA THR A 193 1.57 -33.01 13.97
C THR A 193 0.81 -31.98 14.81
N GLY A 194 1.48 -30.92 15.25
CA GLY A 194 0.79 -29.82 15.94
C GLY A 194 1.63 -28.57 16.04
N LEU A 195 1.22 -27.49 15.35
CA LEU A 195 1.78 -26.16 15.58
C LEU A 195 1.41 -25.71 17.00
N LYS A 196 2.39 -25.72 17.90
CA LYS A 196 2.26 -25.03 19.18
C LYS A 196 2.21 -23.53 18.89
N SER A 197 1.10 -22.87 19.23
CA SER A 197 0.94 -21.42 19.07
C SER A 197 2.09 -20.70 19.79
N ARG A 198 2.93 -19.97 19.05
CA ARG A 198 3.98 -19.15 19.65
C ARG A 198 3.38 -17.95 20.40
N PRO A 199 3.91 -17.59 21.59
CA PRO A 199 3.66 -16.28 22.15
C PRO A 199 4.28 -15.22 21.23
N VAL A 200 3.49 -14.19 20.89
CA VAL A 200 3.94 -13.07 20.05
C VAL A 200 5.07 -12.33 20.78
N ASP A 201 6.23 -12.23 20.14
CA ASP A 201 7.38 -11.52 20.70
C ASP A 201 6.99 -10.06 20.99
N PRO A 202 7.22 -9.56 22.21
CA PRO A 202 6.81 -8.21 22.62
C PRO A 202 7.55 -7.09 21.86
N LYS A 203 8.62 -7.42 21.11
CA LYS A 203 9.36 -6.50 20.26
C LYS A 203 8.64 -6.13 18.95
N PHE A 204 7.55 -6.84 18.61
CA PHE A 204 6.77 -6.62 17.40
C PHE A 204 5.34 -6.11 17.67
N ARG A 205 5.09 -5.56 18.88
CA ARG A 205 3.80 -4.96 19.30
C ARG A 205 3.87 -3.44 19.43
#